data_AF-A0A0F9Z2X1-F1
#
_entry.id   AF-A0A0F9Z2X1-F1
#
_cell.length_a   1.000
_cell.length_b   1.000
_cell.length_c   1.000
_cell.angle_alpha   90.00
_cell.angle_beta   90.00
_cell.angle_gamma   90.00
#
_symmetry.space_group_name_H-M   'P 1'
#
loop_
_entity.id
_entity.type
_entity.pdbx_description
1 polymer ?
#
loop_
_entity_poly.entity_id
_entity_poly.type
_entity_poly.pdbx_seq_one_letter_code
_entity_poly.pdbx_strand_id
1 'polypeptide(L)'
;MSYEDLERKIRHLILNNIEYGKLSIIDGAAIAHILFLAKDENTLKTYVKKLSQEFIIFDEIFEDEKTKMQENLEQIVQNFVENIIKDDPLLATQISTIALNKNVSFDELKQKFPQFAEYLSKAKNL
;
A
#
# COMPACT_ATOMS: atom_id res chain seq x y z
N MET A 1 -2.41 -10.56 6.69
CA MET A 1 -1.42 -11.42 7.39
C MET A 1 -1.82 -11.47 8.85
N SER A 2 -1.68 -12.59 9.56
CA SER A 2 -1.97 -12.62 11.01
C SER A 2 -0.86 -11.93 11.82
N TYR A 3 -1.13 -11.54 13.08
CA TYR A 3 -0.11 -11.01 14.00
C TYR A 3 1.08 -11.98 14.14
N GLU A 4 0.80 -13.26 14.34
CA GLU A 4 1.81 -14.31 14.55
C GLU A 4 2.67 -14.53 13.29
N ASP A 5 2.05 -14.49 12.11
CA ASP A 5 2.78 -14.56 10.84
C ASP A 5 3.71 -13.36 10.64
N LEU A 6 3.23 -12.16 10.98
CA LEU A 6 4.01 -10.94 10.89
C LEU A 6 5.19 -10.97 11.86
N GLU A 7 4.97 -11.33 13.13
CA GLU A 7 6.03 -11.47 14.13
C GLU A 7 7.09 -12.48 13.66
N ARG A 8 6.67 -13.63 13.13
CA ARG A 8 7.57 -14.67 12.61
C ARG A 8 8.39 -14.17 11.42
N LYS A 9 7.76 -13.47 10.46
CA LYS A 9 8.44 -12.89 9.29
C LYS A 9 9.50 -11.87 9.72
N ILE A 10 9.15 -10.99 10.65
CA ILE A 10 10.07 -9.99 11.21
C ILE A 10 11.24 -10.65 11.94
N ARG A 11 10.98 -11.65 12.79
CA ARG A 11 12.03 -12.35 13.54
C ARG A 11 13.03 -13.03 12.61
N HIS A 12 12.54 -13.74 11.58
CA HIS A 12 13.41 -14.36 10.57
C HIS A 12 14.24 -13.32 9.83
N LEU A 13 13.62 -12.20 9.42
CA LEU A 13 14.32 -11.13 8.74
C LEU A 13 15.47 -10.56 9.59
N ILE A 14 15.21 -10.28 10.87
CA ILE A 14 16.24 -9.77 11.80
C ILE A 14 17.38 -10.79 11.94
N LEU A 15 17.05 -12.05 12.22
CA LEU A 15 18.05 -13.11 12.41
C LEU A 15 18.93 -13.29 11.17
N ASN A 16 18.32 -13.43 9.99
CA ASN A 16 19.05 -13.58 8.74
C ASN A 16 19.97 -12.38 8.49
N ASN A 17 19.50 -11.16 8.69
CA ASN A 17 20.32 -9.97 8.46
C ASN A 17 21.46 -9.82 9.47
N ILE A 18 21.30 -10.32 10.71
CA ILE A 18 22.41 -10.43 11.67
C ILE A 18 23.43 -11.47 11.19
N GLU A 19 22.97 -12.67 10.79
CA GLU A 19 23.85 -13.75 10.33
C GLU A 19 24.67 -13.36 9.10
N TYR A 20 24.08 -12.61 8.17
CA TYR A 20 24.76 -12.10 6.98
C TYR A 20 25.55 -10.80 7.23
N GLY A 21 25.60 -10.30 8.47
CA GLY A 21 26.35 -9.08 8.83
C GLY A 21 25.77 -7.79 8.26
N LYS A 22 24.52 -7.81 7.79
CA LYS A 22 23.79 -6.63 7.29
C LYS A 22 23.14 -5.82 8.42
N LEU A 23 22.97 -6.42 9.59
CA LEU A 23 22.48 -5.80 10.80
C LEU A 23 23.41 -6.14 11.96
N SER A 24 23.76 -5.17 12.80
CA SER A 24 24.57 -5.46 13.99
C SER A 24 23.73 -6.21 15.02
N ILE A 25 24.37 -7.01 15.87
CA ILE A 25 23.68 -7.73 16.96
C ILE A 25 23.01 -6.74 17.92
N ILE A 26 23.65 -5.59 18.18
CA ILE A 26 23.12 -4.56 19.08
C ILE A 26 21.85 -3.94 18.49
N ASP A 27 21.90 -3.55 17.21
CA ASP A 27 20.73 -2.98 16.52
C ASP A 27 19.61 -4.01 16.42
N GLY A 28 19.94 -5.24 16.06
CA GLY A 28 18.98 -6.34 15.99
C GLY A 28 18.28 -6.61 17.31
N ALA A 29 19.01 -6.58 18.43
CA ALA A 29 18.43 -6.73 19.77
C ALA A 29 17.54 -5.55 20.15
N ALA A 30 17.94 -4.32 19.86
CA ALA A 30 17.14 -3.12 20.11
C ALA A 30 15.85 -3.13 19.30
N ILE A 31 15.93 -3.48 18.01
CA ILE A 31 14.79 -3.59 17.12
C ILE A 31 13.84 -4.69 17.60
N ALA A 32 14.36 -5.88 17.93
CA ALA A 32 13.54 -6.98 18.46
C ALA A 32 12.82 -6.57 19.75
N HIS A 33 13.48 -5.80 20.62
CA HIS A 33 12.87 -5.28 21.85
C HIS A 33 11.71 -4.31 21.55
N ILE A 34 11.92 -3.34 20.65
CA ILE A 34 10.87 -2.38 20.24
C ILE A 34 9.66 -3.12 19.68
N LEU A 35 9.89 -4.13 18.84
CA LEU A 35 8.82 -4.89 18.19
C LEU A 35 8.06 -5.78 19.18
N PHE A 36 8.75 -6.33 20.19
CA PHE A 36 8.11 -7.10 21.26
C PHE A 36 7.17 -6.27 22.14
N LEU A 37 7.33 -4.94 22.18
CA LEU A 37 6.41 -4.06 22.89
C LEU A 37 5.05 -3.89 22.18
N ALA A 38 4.94 -4.31 20.92
CA ALA A 38 3.67 -4.30 20.21
C ALA A 38 2.75 -5.40 20.76
N LYS A 39 1.54 -5.03 21.19
CA LYS A 39 0.55 -5.96 21.76
C LYS A 39 -0.51 -6.42 20.76
N ASP A 40 -0.48 -5.87 19.56
CA ASP A 40 -1.45 -6.11 18.50
C ASP A 40 -0.83 -5.86 17.11
N GLU A 41 -1.51 -6.34 16.08
CA GLU A 41 -1.05 -6.28 14.68
C GLU A 41 -0.83 -4.85 14.18
N ASN A 42 -1.72 -3.92 14.53
CA ASN A 42 -1.64 -2.54 14.04
C ASN A 42 -0.45 -1.82 14.66
N THR A 43 -0.22 -2.02 15.96
CA THR A 43 0.94 -1.48 16.66
C THR A 43 2.24 -2.06 16.08
N LEU A 44 2.28 -3.38 15.84
CA LEU A 44 3.44 -4.04 15.24
C LEU A 44 3.75 -3.49 13.85
N LYS A 45 2.73 -3.39 12.98
CA LYS A 45 2.85 -2.80 11.64
C LYS A 45 3.37 -1.36 11.70
N THR A 46 2.87 -0.57 12.65
CA THR A 46 3.30 0.82 12.85
C THR A 46 4.78 0.90 13.22
N TYR A 47 5.25 0.03 14.12
CA TYR A 47 6.67 -0.01 14.50
C TYR A 47 7.55 -0.44 13.34
N VAL A 48 7.20 -1.50 12.61
CA VAL A 48 7.95 -1.93 11.43
C VAL A 48 8.01 -0.82 10.38
N LYS A 49 6.90 -0.11 10.12
CA LYS A 49 6.87 1.00 9.17
C LYS A 49 7.75 2.18 9.59
N LYS A 50 7.89 2.44 10.89
CA LYS A 50 8.85 3.44 11.39
C LYS A 50 10.28 2.97 11.22
N LEU A 51 10.55 1.70 11.56
CA LEU A 51 11.87 1.11 11.42
C LEU A 51 12.33 1.01 9.96
N SER A 52 11.42 0.83 9.01
CA SER A 52 11.76 0.79 7.58
C SER A 52 12.29 2.13 7.05
N GLN A 53 12.04 3.24 7.75
CA GLN A 53 12.63 4.55 7.42
C GLN A 53 14.13 4.62 7.76
N GLU A 54 14.58 3.80 8.70
CA GLU A 54 15.98 3.76 9.18
C GLU A 54 16.72 2.51 8.68
N PHE A 55 16.01 1.40 8.51
CA PHE A 55 16.55 0.09 8.16
C PHE A 55 15.82 -0.49 6.94
N ILE A 56 16.47 -0.43 5.78
CA ILE A 56 15.93 -0.87 4.49
C ILE A 56 15.48 -2.34 4.47
N ILE A 57 16.03 -3.18 5.35
CA ILE A 57 15.67 -4.61 5.44
C ILE A 57 14.16 -4.81 5.68
N PHE A 58 13.48 -3.85 6.31
CA PHE A 58 12.05 -3.96 6.62
C PHE A 58 11.12 -3.59 5.46
N ASP A 59 11.64 -3.01 4.37
CA ASP A 59 10.81 -2.70 3.20
C ASP A 59 10.23 -3.98 2.56
N GLU A 60 10.97 -5.08 2.60
CA GLU A 60 10.58 -6.40 2.09
C GLU A 60 9.38 -7.01 2.86
N ILE A 61 9.08 -6.52 4.07
CA ILE A 61 7.97 -7.06 4.88
C ILE A 61 6.63 -6.77 4.24
N PHE A 62 6.46 -5.55 3.73
CA PHE A 62 5.21 -5.05 3.15
C PHE A 62 5.21 -5.04 1.62
N GLU A 63 6.26 -5.52 0.98
CA GLU A 63 6.40 -5.51 -0.47
C GLU A 63 5.28 -6.33 -1.14
N ASP A 64 4.97 -7.52 -0.61
CA ASP A 64 3.85 -8.35 -1.08
C ASP A 64 2.49 -7.64 -0.95
N GLU A 65 2.26 -6.96 0.17
CA GLU A 65 1.01 -6.21 0.39
C GLU A 65 0.93 -5.00 -0.53
N LYS A 66 2.05 -4.32 -0.78
CA LYS A 66 2.15 -3.18 -1.69
C LYS A 66 1.92 -3.60 -3.14
N THR A 67 2.55 -4.67 -3.59
CA THR A 67 2.35 -5.23 -4.95
C THR A 67 0.91 -5.66 -5.15
N LYS A 68 0.32 -6.40 -4.20
CA LYS A 68 -1.09 -6.79 -4.26
C LYS A 68 -2.04 -5.59 -4.26
N MET A 69 -1.72 -4.54 -3.50
CA MET A 69 -2.50 -3.31 -3.49
C MET A 69 -2.38 -2.55 -4.82
N GLN A 70 -1.20 -2.56 -5.45
CA GLN A 70 -0.97 -2.00 -6.77
C GLN A 70 -1.75 -2.76 -7.84
N GLU A 71 -1.66 -4.10 -7.88
CA GLU A 71 -2.41 -4.94 -8.82
C GLU A 71 -3.93 -4.71 -8.69
N ASN A 72 -4.44 -4.64 -7.46
CA ASN A 72 -5.85 -4.35 -7.21
C ASN A 72 -6.23 -2.92 -7.66
N LEU A 73 -5.37 -1.93 -7.42
CA LEU A 73 -5.60 -0.57 -7.90
C LEU A 73 -5.60 -0.50 -9.43
N GLU A 74 -4.67 -1.18 -10.09
CA GLU A 74 -4.61 -1.28 -11.55
C GLU A 74 -5.89 -1.90 -12.10
N GLN A 75 -6.38 -2.98 -11.50
CA GLN A 75 -7.64 -3.63 -11.89
C GLN A 75 -8.85 -2.72 -11.68
N ILE A 76 -8.92 -2.01 -10.55
CA ILE A 76 -9.98 -1.02 -10.29
C ILE A 76 -9.94 0.11 -11.32
N VAL A 77 -8.75 0.63 -11.66
CA VAL A 77 -8.59 1.69 -12.65
C VAL A 77 -8.99 1.18 -14.04
N GLN A 78 -8.58 -0.02 -14.41
CA GLN A 78 -8.95 -0.63 -15.69
C GLN A 78 -10.47 -0.79 -15.79
N ASN A 79 -11.11 -1.39 -14.78
CA ASN A 79 -12.57 -1.55 -14.73
C ASN A 79 -13.29 -0.21 -14.74
N PHE A 80 -12.76 0.79 -14.04
CA PHE A 80 -13.29 2.15 -14.04
C PHE A 80 -13.28 2.75 -15.45
N VAL A 81 -12.12 2.67 -16.13
CA VAL A 81 -11.94 3.20 -17.50
C VAL A 81 -12.85 2.48 -18.49
N GLU A 82 -12.95 1.16 -18.42
CA GLU A 82 -13.82 0.37 -19.29
C GLU A 82 -15.30 0.73 -19.11
N ASN A 83 -15.77 0.85 -17.86
CA ASN A 83 -17.15 1.20 -17.56
C ASN A 83 -17.50 2.62 -18.01
N ILE A 84 -16.63 3.60 -17.73
CA ILE A 84 -16.91 4.98 -18.10
C ILE A 84 -16.84 5.21 -19.61
N ILE A 85 -15.91 4.56 -20.32
CA ILE A 85 -15.85 4.65 -21.80
C ILE A 85 -17.10 4.03 -22.42
N LYS A 86 -17.59 2.90 -21.88
CA LYS A 86 -18.76 2.21 -22.41
C LYS A 86 -20.06 2.98 -22.16
N ASP A 87 -20.23 3.51 -20.96
CA ASP A 87 -21.48 4.16 -20.54
C ASP A 87 -21.52 5.65 -20.93
N ASP A 88 -20.39 6.36 -20.84
CA ASP A 88 -20.27 7.78 -21.19
C ASP A 88 -18.86 8.16 -21.73
N PRO A 89 -18.60 7.92 -23.03
CA PRO A 89 -17.30 8.22 -23.66
C PRO A 89 -16.90 9.70 -23.59
N LEU A 90 -17.87 10.62 -23.56
CA LEU A 90 -17.62 12.06 -23.48
C LEU A 90 -17.11 12.42 -22.09
N LEU A 91 -17.75 11.90 -21.04
CA LEU A 91 -17.31 12.09 -19.66
C LEU A 91 -15.91 11.49 -19.44
N ALA A 92 -15.66 10.28 -19.97
CA ALA A 92 -14.34 9.64 -19.93
C ALA A 92 -13.24 10.53 -20.52
N THR A 93 -13.53 11.15 -21.67
CA THR A 93 -12.62 12.09 -22.34
C THR A 93 -12.38 13.34 -21.48
N GLN A 94 -13.44 13.93 -20.92
CA GLN A 94 -13.35 15.14 -20.09
C GLN A 94 -12.53 14.91 -18.81
N ILE A 95 -12.76 13.78 -18.12
CA ILE A 95 -11.99 13.39 -16.94
C ILE A 95 -10.52 13.18 -17.32
N SER A 96 -10.25 12.47 -18.43
CA SER A 96 -8.88 12.20 -18.88
C SER A 96 -8.13 13.48 -19.23
N THR A 97 -8.76 14.41 -19.95
CA THR A 97 -8.17 15.72 -20.27
C THR A 97 -7.82 16.51 -19.02
N ILE A 98 -8.66 16.45 -17.98
CA ILE A 98 -8.43 17.17 -16.74
C ILE A 98 -7.38 16.48 -15.87
N ALA A 99 -7.38 15.14 -15.80
CA ALA A 99 -6.38 14.37 -15.08
C ALA A 99 -4.98 14.50 -15.68
N LEU A 100 -4.87 14.70 -17.01
CA LEU A 100 -3.60 14.95 -17.70
C LEU A 100 -2.98 16.33 -17.36
N ASN A 101 -3.77 17.29 -16.88
CA ASN A 101 -3.26 18.53 -16.31
C ASN A 101 -2.77 18.21 -14.89
N LYS A 102 -1.48 17.85 -14.77
CA LYS A 102 -0.74 17.18 -13.67
C LYS A 102 -0.97 17.56 -12.18
N ASN A 103 -1.95 18.38 -11.82
CA ASN A 103 -2.21 18.83 -10.44
C ASN A 103 -3.64 18.52 -9.94
N VAL A 104 -4.43 17.72 -10.63
CA VAL A 104 -5.81 17.42 -10.19
C VAL A 104 -5.84 16.16 -9.34
N SER A 105 -6.28 16.32 -8.09
CA SER A 105 -6.51 15.23 -7.14
C SER A 105 -7.78 14.44 -7.46
N PHE A 106 -7.85 13.22 -6.92
CA PHE A 106 -9.05 12.37 -7.03
C PHE A 106 -10.32 13.04 -6.46
N ASP A 107 -10.18 13.84 -5.40
CA ASP A 107 -11.33 14.50 -4.78
C ASP A 107 -11.81 15.71 -5.60
N GLU A 108 -10.90 16.42 -6.26
CA GLU A 108 -11.26 17.46 -7.22
C GLU A 108 -11.98 16.87 -8.44
N LEU A 109 -11.57 15.68 -8.92
CA LEU A 109 -12.29 14.95 -9.96
C LEU A 109 -13.70 14.55 -9.51
N LYS A 110 -13.87 14.03 -8.29
CA LYS A 110 -15.20 13.71 -7.73
C LYS A 110 -16.11 14.94 -7.61
N GLN A 111 -15.55 16.08 -7.17
CA GLN A 111 -16.33 17.31 -7.05
C GLN A 111 -16.78 17.84 -8.40
N LYS A 112 -15.89 17.81 -9.40
CA LYS A 112 -16.16 18.30 -10.76
C LYS A 112 -17.05 17.35 -11.56
N PHE A 113 -16.94 16.06 -11.29
CA PHE A 113 -17.70 14.99 -11.93
C PHE A 113 -18.33 14.10 -10.87
N PRO A 114 -19.50 14.44 -10.30
CA PRO A 114 -20.14 13.62 -9.27
C PRO A 114 -20.36 12.15 -9.69
N GLN A 115 -20.64 11.94 -10.98
CA GLN A 115 -20.81 10.62 -11.61
C GLN A 115 -19.53 9.76 -11.55
N PHE A 116 -18.35 10.37 -11.41
CA PHE A 116 -17.07 9.68 -11.22
C PHE A 116 -17.07 8.78 -9.98
N ALA A 117 -17.73 9.20 -8.91
CA ALA A 117 -17.84 8.41 -7.68
C ALA A 117 -18.69 7.13 -7.89
N GLU A 118 -19.72 7.21 -8.73
CA GLU A 118 -20.58 6.07 -9.07
C GLU A 118 -19.81 5.03 -9.90
N TYR A 119 -19.04 5.47 -10.90
CA TYR A 119 -18.18 4.59 -11.70
C TYR A 119 -17.06 3.95 -10.86
N LEU A 120 -16.46 4.69 -9.93
CA LEU A 120 -15.48 4.14 -8.98
C LEU A 120 -16.11 3.10 -8.03
N SER A 121 -17.36 3.31 -7.61
CA SER A 121 -18.07 2.34 -6.78
C SER A 121 -18.41 1.07 -7.56
N LYS A 122 -18.85 1.19 -8.82
CA LYS A 122 -19.08 0.04 -9.71
C LYS A 122 -17.79 -0.75 -9.96
N ALA A 123 -16.68 -0.07 -10.20
CA ALA A 123 -15.38 -0.69 -10.47
C ALA A 123 -14.79 -1.49 -9.28
N LYS A 124 -15.24 -1.20 -8.05
CA LYS A 124 -14.81 -1.91 -6.82
C LYS A 124 -15.65 -3.14 -6.48
N ASN A 125 -16.83 -3.30 -7.08
CA ASN A 125 -17.82 -4.33 -6.76
C ASN A 125 -17.90 -5.46 -7.81
N LEU A 126 -16.91 -5.54 -8.70
CA LEU A 126 -16.70 -6.56 -9.72
C LEU A 126 -15.37 -7.28 -9.43
#